data_AF-A0A8T7LHL1-F1
#
_entry.id   AF-A0A8T7LHL1-F1
#
_cell.length_a   1.000
_cell.length_b   1.000
_cell.length_c   1.000
_cell.angle_alpha   90.00
_cell.angle_beta   90.00
_cell.angle_gamma   90.00
#
_symmetry.space_group_name_H-M   'P 1'
#
loop_
_entity.id
_entity.type
_entity.pdbx_description
1 polymer ?
#
loop_
_entity_poly.entity_id
_entity_poly.type
_entity_poly.pdbx_seq_one_letter_code
_entity_poly.pdbx_strand_id
1 'polypeptide(L)' 'MNPIDETITVLALEGASYAENDIFARGDVAASRLFTGCSVSVDDVFNAV' A
#
# COMPACT_ATOMS: atom_id res chain seq x y z
N MET A 1 7.22 0.21 0.27
CA MET A 1 7.22 -1.24 0.01
C MET A 1 8.41 -1.86 0.72
N ASN A 2 8.20 -3.00 1.35
CA ASN A 2 9.24 -3.81 1.95
C ASN A 2 9.45 -5.07 1.08
N PRO A 3 10.56 -5.18 0.34
CA PRO A 3 10.82 -6.32 -0.53
C PRO A 3 11.16 -7.62 0.19
N ILE A 4 11.57 -7.56 1.46
CA ILE A 4 11.94 -8.75 2.23
C ILE A 4 10.68 -9.48 2.71
N ASP A 5 9.72 -8.71 3.21
CA ASP A 5 8.45 -9.22 3.72
C ASP A 5 7.34 -9.19 2.65
N GLU A 6 7.64 -8.68 1.46
CA GLU A 6 6.72 -8.52 0.33
C GLU A 6 5.42 -7.78 0.69
N THR A 7 5.56 -6.69 1.43
CA THR A 7 4.43 -5.87 1.88
C THR A 7 4.46 -4.43 1.35
N ILE A 8 3.26 -3.85 1.22
CA ILE A 8 3.05 -2.45 0.92
C ILE A 8 2.36 -1.79 2.11
N THR A 9 3.06 -0.86 2.78
CA THR A 9 2.46 0.03 3.77
C THR A 9 1.92 1.28 3.09
N VAL A 10 0.63 1.57 3.28
CA VAL A 10 0.01 2.82 2.84
C VAL A 10 0.01 3.81 3.99
N LEU A 11 0.55 5.00 3.76
CA LEU A 11 0.54 6.10 4.73
C LEU A 11 -0.49 7.15 4.32
N ALA A 12 -1.20 7.71 5.30
CA ALA A 12 -2.07 8.86 5.12
C ALA A 12 -1.48 10.08 5.84
N LEU A 13 -1.57 11.26 5.22
CA LEU A 13 -1.20 12.51 5.90
C LEU A 13 -2.35 12.95 6.79
N GLU A 14 -2.16 12.88 8.11
CA GLU A 14 -3.10 13.33 9.12
C GLU A 14 -2.56 14.60 9.78
N GLY A 15 -3.10 15.75 9.39
CA GLY A 15 -2.62 17.06 9.86
C GLY A 15 -1.19 17.35 9.38
N ALA A 16 -0.21 17.19 10.28
CA ALA A 16 1.21 17.46 10.03
C ALA A 16 2.10 16.19 10.05
N SER A 17 1.52 15.00 10.21
CA SER A 17 2.26 13.74 10.31
C SER A 17 1.69 12.66 9.39
N TYR A 18 2.54 11.79 8.90
CA TYR A 18 2.10 10.57 8.22
C TYR A 18 1.75 9.52 9.27
N ALA A 19 0.50 9.04 9.22
CA ALA A 19 0.04 7.90 9.98
C ALA A 19 0.01 6.65 9.07
N GLU A 20 0.34 5.50 9.63
CA GLU A 20 0.13 4.23 8.96
C GLU A 20 -1.37 3.98 8.82
N ASN A 21 -1.83 3.81 7.59
CA ASN A 21 -3.22 3.52 7.31
C ASN A 21 -3.46 2.01 7.28
N ASP A 22 -2.60 1.26 6.57
CA ASP A 22 -2.66 -0.21 6.56
C ASP A 22 -1.39 -0.83 5.95
N ILE A 23 -1.20 -2.13 6.19
CA ILE A 23 -0.16 -2.96 5.58
C ILE A 23 -0.83 -4.05 4.74
N PHE A 24 -0.46 -4.13 3.46
CA PHE A 24 -0.99 -5.10 2.51
C PHE A 24 0.10 -6.10 2.12
N ALA A 25 -0.24 -7.39 2.12
CA ALA A 25 0.65 -8.47 1.70
C ALA A 25 0.27 -8.97 0.29
N ARG A 26 1.04 -9.94 -0.24
CA ARG A 26 0.66 -10.60 -1.50
C ARG A 26 -0.75 -11.19 -1.45
N GLY A 27 -1.43 -11.15 -2.59
CA GLY A 27 -2.86 -11.45 -2.70
C GLY A 27 -3.80 -10.31 -2.29
N ASP A 28 -3.30 -9.27 -1.62
CA ASP A 28 -4.11 -8.10 -1.27
C ASP A 28 -4.11 -7.03 -2.38
N VAL A 29 -5.10 -6.15 -2.30
CA VAL A 29 -5.16 -4.91 -3.08
C VAL A 29 -4.97 -3.73 -2.13
N ALA A 30 -3.84 -3.05 -2.25
CA ALA A 30 -3.56 -1.83 -1.52
C ALA A 30 -4.37 -0.68 -2.11
N ALA A 31 -5.22 -0.04 -1.31
CA ALA A 31 -6.10 1.05 -1.74
C ALA A 31 -5.83 2.36 -1.00
N SER A 32 -5.87 3.47 -1.72
CA SER A 32 -5.82 4.80 -1.12
C SER A 32 -7.15 5.12 -0.43
N ARG A 33 -7.06 5.54 0.83
CA ARG A 33 -8.22 6.03 1.59
C ARG A 33 -8.63 7.47 1.19
N LEU A 34 -7.72 8.22 0.56
CA LEU A 34 -7.94 9.62 0.18
C LEU A 34 -8.49 9.76 -1.24
N PHE A 35 -8.11 8.86 -2.15
CA PHE A 35 -8.51 8.89 -3.55
C PHE A 35 -9.28 7.64 -3.92
N THR A 36 -10.60 7.76 -4.00
CA THR A 36 -11.46 6.67 -4.49
C THR A 36 -11.04 6.28 -5.91
N GLY A 37 -10.81 4.98 -6.12
CA GLY A 37 -10.36 4.42 -7.39
C GLY A 37 -8.84 4.33 -7.56
N CYS A 38 -8.06 4.82 -6.60
CA CYS A 38 -6.61 4.61 -6.56
C CYS A 38 -6.31 3.33 -5.76
N SER A 39 -6.08 2.22 -6.46
CA SER A 39 -5.73 0.92 -5.90
C SER A 39 -4.69 0.22 -6.73
N VAL A 40 -3.86 -0.61 -6.10
CA VAL A 40 -2.83 -1.41 -6.76
C VAL A 40 -2.81 -2.82 -6.18
N SER A 41 -2.70 -3.82 -7.05
CA SER A 41 -2.46 -5.21 -6.65
C SER A 41 -1.05 -5.35 -6.09
N VAL A 42 -0.90 -5.93 -4.89
CA VAL A 42 0.43 -6.17 -4.30
C VAL A 42 1.21 -7.16 -5.16
N ASP A 43 0.53 -8.14 -5.74
CA ASP A 43 1.14 -9.12 -6.64
C ASP A 43 1.71 -8.47 -7.90
N ASP A 44 0.97 -7.54 -8.52
CA ASP A 44 1.44 -6.87 -9.73
C ASP A 44 2.72 -6.07 -9.46
N VAL A 45 2.80 -5.42 -8.30
CA VAL A 45 3.97 -4.63 -7.89
C VAL A 45 5.21 -5.50 -7.72
N PHE A 46 5.08 -6.66 -7.09
CA PHE A 46 6.22 -7.54 -6.83
C PHE A 46 6.49 -8.57 -7.93
N ASN A 47 5.58 -8.75 -8.89
CA ASN A 47 5.75 -9.64 -10.05
C ASN A 47 6.17 -8.91 -11.34
N ALA A 48 6.19 -7.56 -11.35
CA ALA A 48 6.59 -6.75 -12.50
C ALA A 48 8.11 -6.75 -12.80
N VAL A 49 8.83 -7.80 -12.38
CA VAL A 49 10.29 -7.99 -12.57
C VAL A 49 10.63 -8.66 -13.89
#